data_AF-B6IQ76-F1
#
_entry.id   AF-B6IQ76-F1
#
_cell.length_a   1.000
_cell.length_b   1.000
_cell.length_c   1.000
_cell.angle_alpha   90.00
_cell.angle_beta   90.00
_cell.angle_gamma   90.00
#
_symmetry.space_group_name_H-M   'P 1'
#
loop_
_entity.id
_entity.type
_entity.pdbx_description
1 polymer ?
#
loop_
_entity_poly.entity_id
_entity_poly.type
_entity_poly.pdbx_seq_one_letter_code
_entity_poly.pdbx_strand_id
1 'polypeptide(L)'
;MAGAAERGQITLRGTVPAVCTVALSASSATLEVVRGQSATPVATVEERCNAAAGYTVSVTSRNGGQLRQEGAASGVSYAVSYDQVSSNSGALVAVRTPTGAARVGTLAVEVPASPEAAAGDYVDVLTVSISAR
;
A
#
# COMPACT_ATOMS: atom_id res chain seq x y z
N MET A 1 -61.52 -13.36 -33.47
CA MET A 1 -60.22 -13.74 -34.05
C MET A 1 -59.14 -13.20 -33.14
N ALA A 2 -58.36 -14.06 -32.48
CA ALA A 2 -57.26 -13.61 -31.61
C ALA A 2 -55.98 -13.50 -32.46
N GLY A 3 -55.37 -12.31 -32.52
CA GLY A 3 -54.14 -12.08 -33.27
C GLY A 3 -52.94 -12.72 -32.59
N ALA A 4 -52.10 -13.42 -33.36
CA ALA A 4 -50.85 -13.98 -32.88
C ALA A 4 -49.84 -12.84 -32.59
N ALA A 5 -49.31 -12.79 -31.37
CA ALA A 5 -48.28 -11.82 -31.00
C ALA A 5 -46.89 -12.39 -31.32
N GLU A 6 -46.22 -11.87 -32.35
CA GLU A 6 -44.81 -12.15 -32.62
C GLU A 6 -43.91 -11.39 -31.63
N ARG A 7 -42.92 -12.09 -31.07
CA ARG A 7 -41.91 -11.50 -30.18
C ARG A 7 -40.52 -11.86 -30.68
N GLY A 8 -39.69 -10.85 -30.89
CA GLY A 8 -38.25 -10.99 -31.11
C GLY A 8 -37.48 -10.52 -29.88
N GLN A 9 -36.37 -11.18 -29.55
CA GLN A 9 -35.50 -10.80 -28.45
C GLN A 9 -34.07 -10.65 -28.96
N ILE A 10 -33.36 -9.63 -28.47
CA ILE A 10 -31.94 -9.41 -28.75
C ILE A 10 -31.20 -9.41 -27.41
N THR A 11 -30.04 -10.08 -27.37
CA THR A 11 -29.15 -10.07 -26.21
C THR A 11 -28.03 -9.07 -26.46
N LEU A 12 -27.89 -8.09 -25.57
CA LEU A 12 -26.74 -7.18 -25.54
C LEU A 12 -25.71 -7.72 -24.54
N ARG A 13 -24.43 -7.71 -24.93
CA ARG A 13 -23.31 -8.14 -24.09
C ARG A 13 -22.27 -7.02 -24.01
N GLY A 14 -21.73 -6.79 -22.82
CA GLY A 14 -20.60 -5.90 -22.59
C GLY A 14 -19.66 -6.53 -21.57
N THR A 15 -18.37 -6.26 -21.71
CA THR A 15 -17.32 -6.73 -20.80
C THR A 15 -16.53 -5.54 -20.30
N VAL A 16 -16.32 -5.46 -18.99
CA VAL A 16 -15.47 -4.44 -18.35
C VAL A 16 -14.24 -5.14 -17.78
N PRO A 17 -13.01 -4.79 -18.21
CA PRO A 17 -11.80 -5.38 -17.66
C PRO A 17 -11.53 -4.85 -16.24
N ALA A 18 -10.87 -5.66 -15.42
CA ALA A 18 -10.34 -5.24 -14.14
C ALA A 18 -9.10 -4.34 -14.36
N VAL A 19 -9.09 -3.19 -13.71
CA VAL A 19 -8.03 -2.18 -13.75
C VAL A 19 -7.81 -1.70 -12.32
N CYS A 20 -6.59 -1.85 -11.83
CA CYS A 20 -6.15 -1.28 -10.57
C CYS A 20 -5.01 -0.28 -10.82
N THR A 21 -5.05 0.87 -10.14
CA THR A 21 -4.01 1.90 -10.17
C THR A 21 -3.63 2.28 -8.75
N VAL A 22 -2.34 2.55 -8.55
CA VAL A 22 -1.80 3.09 -7.29
C VAL A 22 -0.94 4.31 -7.61
N ALA A 23 -1.14 5.38 -6.85
CA ALA A 23 -0.30 6.57 -6.89
C ALA A 23 0.25 6.85 -5.48
N LEU A 24 1.51 7.27 -5.42
CA LEU A 24 2.20 7.58 -4.17
C LEU A 24 2.55 9.06 -4.13
N SER A 25 2.28 9.72 -3.01
CA SER A 25 2.83 11.04 -2.72
C SER A 25 3.68 10.95 -1.47
N ALA A 26 5.00 10.95 -1.68
CA ALA A 26 5.97 10.89 -0.59
C ALA A 26 5.93 12.18 0.24
N SER A 27 6.03 12.04 1.55
CA SER A 27 6.23 13.14 2.49
C SER A 27 7.72 13.39 2.66
N SER A 28 8.13 14.64 2.84
CA SER A 28 9.52 15.02 3.16
C SER A 28 9.89 14.73 4.63
N ALA A 29 9.31 13.68 5.22
CA ALA A 29 9.49 13.36 6.63
C ALA A 29 10.91 12.83 6.86
N THR A 30 11.63 13.45 7.78
CA THR A 30 12.89 12.92 8.31
C THR A 30 12.58 12.06 9.53
N LEU A 31 13.20 10.89 9.61
CA LEU A 31 13.03 9.97 10.72
C LEU A 31 14.16 10.16 11.72
N GLU A 32 13.81 10.46 12.97
CA GLU A 32 14.76 10.54 14.07
C GLU A 32 15.06 9.15 14.62
N VAL A 33 16.27 8.67 14.37
CA VAL A 33 16.73 7.32 14.73
C VAL A 33 17.20 7.25 16.19
N VAL A 34 17.84 8.31 16.69
CA VAL A 34 18.48 8.30 18.02
C VAL A 34 17.43 8.33 19.13
N ARG A 35 16.45 9.23 18.99
CA ARG A 35 15.34 9.37 19.95
C ARG A 35 14.14 8.50 19.62
N GLY A 36 14.12 7.92 18.42
CA GLY A 36 12.96 7.23 17.88
C GLY A 36 11.86 8.19 17.45
N GLN A 37 10.91 7.66 16.69
CA GLN A 37 9.78 8.40 16.17
C GLN A 37 8.60 7.44 16.00
N SER A 38 7.41 7.80 16.49
CA SER A 38 6.22 6.96 16.33
C SER A 38 5.27 7.55 15.30
N ALA A 39 4.55 6.67 14.60
CA ALA A 39 3.46 6.98 13.68
C ALA A 39 3.77 8.12 12.69
N THR A 40 4.98 8.16 12.14
CA THR A 40 5.40 9.22 11.22
C THR A 40 4.84 8.99 9.83
N PRO A 41 4.00 9.88 9.28
CA PRO A 41 3.52 9.74 7.91
C PRO A 41 4.67 9.96 6.93
N VAL A 42 4.91 8.97 6.07
CA VAL A 42 5.99 9.01 5.06
C VAL A 42 5.44 9.07 3.64
N ALA A 43 4.19 8.65 3.41
CA ALA A 43 3.52 8.82 2.13
C ALA A 43 2.00 8.74 2.26
N THR A 44 1.31 9.32 1.29
CA THR A 44 -0.10 9.01 1.00
C THR A 44 -0.18 8.06 -0.19
N VAL A 45 -1.04 7.06 -0.09
CA VAL A 45 -1.27 6.05 -1.13
C VAL A 45 -2.69 6.25 -1.66
N GLU A 46 -2.82 6.66 -2.91
CA GLU A 46 -4.10 6.71 -3.60
C GLU A 46 -4.29 5.40 -4.38
N GLU A 47 -5.33 4.66 -4.03
CA GLU A 47 -5.67 3.35 -4.60
C GLU A 47 -7.03 3.42 -5.29
N ARG A 48 -7.08 2.87 -6.52
CA ARG A 48 -8.32 2.74 -7.27
C ARG A 48 -8.35 1.40 -7.97
N CYS A 49 -9.38 0.60 -7.72
CA CYS A 49 -9.58 -0.64 -8.46
C CYS A 49 -11.06 -0.97 -8.66
N ASN A 50 -11.42 -1.41 -9.87
CA ASN A 50 -12.78 -1.79 -10.25
C ASN A 50 -13.04 -3.31 -10.19
N ALA A 51 -12.11 -4.10 -9.63
CA ALA A 51 -12.26 -5.55 -9.52
C ALA A 51 -13.39 -5.93 -8.57
N ALA A 52 -14.37 -6.73 -9.03
CA ALA A 52 -15.56 -7.08 -8.27
C ALA A 52 -15.29 -7.95 -7.02
N ALA A 53 -14.18 -8.69 -7.01
CA ALA A 53 -13.74 -9.47 -5.83
C ALA A 53 -12.90 -8.63 -4.84
N GLY A 54 -12.65 -7.36 -5.14
CA GLY A 54 -11.75 -6.49 -4.40
C GLY A 54 -10.30 -6.57 -4.87
N TYR A 55 -9.41 -6.02 -4.06
CA TYR A 55 -7.99 -5.90 -4.39
C TYR A 55 -7.12 -6.00 -3.14
N THR A 56 -5.83 -6.27 -3.35
CA THR A 56 -4.81 -6.26 -2.31
C THR A 56 -3.80 -5.15 -2.58
N VAL A 57 -3.44 -4.42 -1.53
CA VAL A 57 -2.28 -3.54 -1.54
C VAL A 57 -1.19 -4.14 -0.68
N SER A 58 -0.04 -4.36 -1.29
CA SER A 58 1.14 -4.92 -0.64
C SER A 58 2.18 -3.82 -0.49
N VAL A 59 2.77 -3.72 0.69
CA VAL A 59 3.94 -2.88 0.95
C VAL A 59 5.10 -3.81 1.27
N THR A 60 6.24 -3.59 0.65
CA THR A 60 7.46 -4.38 0.90
C THR A 60 8.68 -3.47 1.00
N SER A 61 9.47 -3.69 2.05
CA SER A 61 10.75 -3.04 2.27
C SER A 61 11.87 -3.80 1.54
N ARG A 62 12.78 -3.04 0.92
CA ARG A 62 14.01 -3.59 0.34
C ARG A 62 14.91 -4.24 1.41
N ASN A 63 14.98 -3.64 2.59
CA ASN A 63 15.85 -4.07 3.68
C ASN A 63 15.13 -4.87 4.78
N GLY A 64 13.90 -5.35 4.52
CA GLY A 64 13.14 -6.18 5.47
C GLY A 64 12.70 -5.43 6.75
N GLY A 65 12.34 -4.16 6.62
CA GLY A 65 11.92 -3.32 7.75
C GLY A 65 13.09 -2.74 8.53
N GLN A 66 14.22 -2.51 7.87
CA GLN A 66 15.41 -1.94 8.50
C GLN A 66 15.94 -0.75 7.70
N LEU A 67 16.10 0.38 8.38
CA LEU A 67 16.89 1.49 7.88
C LEU A 67 18.36 1.06 7.95
N ARG A 68 19.05 1.00 6.81
CA ARG A 68 20.45 0.54 6.73
C ARG A 68 21.33 1.62 6.11
N GLN A 69 22.55 1.74 6.62
CA GLN A 69 23.58 2.51 5.93
C GLN A 69 24.06 1.73 4.70
N GLU A 70 24.57 2.44 3.71
CA GLU A 70 25.14 1.81 2.52
C GLU A 70 26.30 0.87 2.91
N GLY A 71 26.20 -0.39 2.48
CA GLY A 71 27.20 -1.43 2.80
C GLY A 71 27.12 -2.04 4.21
N ALA A 72 26.20 -1.59 5.07
CA ALA A 72 26.04 -2.16 6.41
C ALA A 72 25.24 -3.48 6.40
N ALA A 73 25.70 -4.46 7.18
CA ALA A 73 25.04 -5.77 7.32
C ALA A 73 23.80 -5.72 8.22
N SER A 74 23.73 -4.76 9.13
CA SER A 74 22.63 -4.54 10.07
C SER A 74 22.21 -3.08 10.08
N GLY A 75 21.00 -2.80 10.56
CA GLY A 75 20.42 -1.48 10.59
C GLY A 75 19.42 -1.31 11.72
N VAL A 76 18.76 -0.16 11.76
CA VAL A 76 17.72 0.13 12.74
C VAL A 76 16.40 -0.40 12.23
N SER A 77 15.80 -1.31 12.99
CA SER A 77 14.51 -1.90 12.63
C SER A 77 13.40 -0.88 12.83
N TYR A 78 12.40 -0.88 11.96
CA TYR A 78 11.22 -0.02 12.08
C TYR A 78 9.96 -0.82 11.77
N ALA A 79 8.84 -0.37 12.33
CA ALA A 79 7.53 -0.87 11.99
C ALA A 79 6.92 -0.02 10.88
N VAL A 80 6.32 -0.66 9.89
CA VAL A 80 5.53 0.01 8.85
C VAL A 80 4.05 -0.19 9.15
N SER A 81 3.26 0.85 8.92
CA SER A 81 1.81 0.83 9.08
C SER A 81 1.15 1.45 7.86
N TYR A 82 0.11 0.78 7.37
CA TYR A 82 -0.74 1.26 6.29
C TYR A 82 -2.20 1.13 6.73
N ASP A 83 -2.80 2.28 7.02
CA ASP A 83 -4.13 2.39 7.65
C ASP A 83 -4.23 1.61 8.98
N GLN A 84 -4.96 0.48 8.98
CA GLN A 84 -5.21 -0.36 10.16
C GLN A 84 -4.31 -1.60 10.21
N VAL A 85 -3.39 -1.75 9.25
CA VAL A 85 -2.47 -2.89 9.17
C VAL A 85 -1.07 -2.40 9.51
N SER A 86 -0.39 -3.10 10.40
CA SER A 86 1.00 -2.80 10.78
C SER A 86 1.85 -4.06 10.74
N SER A 87 3.15 -3.88 10.53
CA SER A 87 4.13 -4.97 10.49
C SER A 87 5.51 -4.48 10.86
N ASN A 88 6.26 -5.32 11.58
CA ASN A 88 7.64 -5.06 11.99
C ASN A 88 8.67 -5.64 10.99
N SER A 89 8.21 -6.35 9.96
CA SER A 89 9.09 -6.95 8.93
C SER A 89 9.29 -6.04 7.71
N GLY A 90 8.75 -4.82 7.76
CA GLY A 90 8.70 -3.93 6.58
C GLY A 90 7.83 -4.45 5.45
N ALA A 91 7.08 -5.53 5.67
CA ALA A 91 6.15 -6.10 4.70
C ALA A 91 4.74 -6.23 5.30
N LEU A 92 3.74 -5.73 4.60
CA LEU A 92 2.34 -5.91 4.98
C LEU A 92 1.45 -6.08 3.74
N VAL A 93 0.28 -6.67 3.97
CA VAL A 93 -0.76 -6.84 2.95
C VAL A 93 -2.07 -6.31 3.51
N ALA A 94 -2.65 -5.37 2.78
CA ALA A 94 -3.93 -4.77 3.09
C ALA A 94 -4.97 -5.26 2.08
N VAL A 95 -5.96 -6.01 2.56
CA VAL A 95 -7.09 -6.46 1.74
C VAL A 95 -8.14 -5.36 1.70
N ARG A 96 -8.70 -5.10 0.52
CA ARG A 96 -9.72 -4.08 0.29
C ARG A 96 -10.94 -4.70 -0.39
N THR A 97 -12.11 -4.37 0.14
CA THR A 97 -13.39 -4.65 -0.51
C THR A 97 -13.66 -3.57 -1.56
N PRO A 98 -14.25 -3.91 -2.71
CA PRO A 98 -14.50 -2.94 -3.77
C PRO A 98 -15.62 -1.99 -3.35
N THR A 99 -15.34 -0.69 -3.41
CA THR A 99 -16.30 0.38 -3.14
C THR A 99 -16.63 1.19 -4.39
N GLY A 100 -15.88 1.00 -5.49
CA GLY A 100 -16.00 1.77 -6.74
C GLY A 100 -15.44 3.19 -6.69
N ALA A 101 -15.09 3.69 -5.49
CA ALA A 101 -14.46 4.99 -5.29
C ALA A 101 -12.94 4.88 -5.19
N ALA A 102 -12.24 5.97 -5.50
CA ALA A 102 -10.83 6.11 -5.12
C ALA A 102 -10.74 6.14 -3.60
N ARG A 103 -9.71 5.51 -3.04
CA ARG A 103 -9.43 5.50 -1.61
C ARG A 103 -8.03 6.04 -1.38
N VAL A 104 -7.88 6.84 -0.33
CA VAL A 104 -6.60 7.39 0.09
C VAL A 104 -6.27 6.80 1.44
N GLY A 105 -5.10 6.16 1.54
CA GLY A 105 -4.53 5.64 2.77
C GLY A 105 -3.26 6.38 3.16
N THR A 106 -2.90 6.32 4.44
CA THR A 106 -1.64 6.87 4.94
C THR A 106 -0.67 5.75 5.24
N LEU A 107 0.53 5.85 4.67
CA LEU A 107 1.67 5.01 4.99
C LEU A 107 2.49 5.74 6.06
N ALA A 108 2.62 5.14 7.23
CA ALA A 108 3.38 5.66 8.34
C ALA A 108 4.38 4.64 8.86
N VAL A 109 5.45 5.14 9.49
CA VAL A 109 6.50 4.31 10.07
C VAL A 109 6.72 4.66 11.54
N GLU A 110 7.13 3.67 12.31
CA GLU A 110 7.56 3.82 13.69
C GLU A 110 8.97 3.26 13.83
N VAL A 111 9.88 4.12 14.29
CA VAL A 111 11.28 3.80 14.53
C VAL A 111 11.50 3.84 16.04
N PRO A 112 11.90 2.72 16.70
CA PRO A 112 12.25 2.73 18.10
C PRO A 112 13.55 3.53 18.33
N ALA A 113 13.69 4.11 19.53
CA ALA A 113 14.90 4.83 19.92
C ALA A 113 16.13 3.93 19.86
N SER A 114 17.14 4.37 19.10
CA SER A 114 18.38 3.63 18.90
C SER A 114 19.58 4.54 19.22
N PRO A 115 19.84 4.85 20.50
CA PRO A 115 20.90 5.79 20.89
C PRO A 115 22.31 5.30 20.57
N GLU A 116 22.47 3.99 20.35
CA GLU A 116 23.74 3.35 19.97
C GLU A 116 23.93 3.29 18.44
N ALA A 117 22.98 3.81 17.65
CA ALA A 117 23.11 3.85 16.20
C ALA A 117 24.34 4.67 15.79
N ALA A 118 25.14 4.13 14.88
CA ALA A 118 26.29 4.83 14.33
C ALA A 118 25.85 6.09 13.57
N ALA A 119 26.67 7.13 13.60
CA ALA A 119 26.41 8.32 12.80
C ALA A 119 26.46 7.99 11.29
N GLY A 120 25.53 8.55 10.52
CA GLY A 120 25.49 8.43 9.06
C GLY A 120 24.06 8.29 8.52
N ASP A 121 23.94 8.27 7.20
CA ASP A 121 22.64 8.20 6.52
C ASP A 121 22.11 6.78 6.46
N TYR A 122 20.93 6.57 7.01
CA TYR A 122 20.21 5.30 6.92
C TYR A 122 19.10 5.40 5.89
N VAL A 123 19.04 4.44 4.98
CA VAL A 123 18.09 4.42 3.86
C VAL A 123 17.37 3.08 3.81
N ASP A 124 16.10 3.12 3.44
CA ASP A 124 15.35 1.98 2.97
C ASP A 124 14.37 2.43 1.87
N VAL A 125 13.93 1.49 1.04
CA VAL A 125 12.98 1.73 -0.04
C VAL A 125 11.75 0.85 0.18
N LEU A 126 10.60 1.49 0.37
CA LEU A 126 9.30 0.83 0.42
C LEU A 126 8.68 0.79 -0.97
N THR A 127 8.36 -0.41 -1.44
CA THR A 127 7.62 -0.64 -2.68
C THR A 127 6.16 -0.89 -2.33
N VAL A 128 5.25 -0.13 -2.94
CA VAL A 128 3.80 -0.35 -2.82
C VAL A 128 3.29 -0.94 -4.13
N SER A 129 2.52 -2.01 -4.06
CA SER A 129 1.94 -2.69 -5.22
C SER A 129 0.46 -2.96 -4.99
N ILE A 130 -0.32 -2.87 -6.06
CA ILE A 130 -1.75 -3.16 -6.05
C ILE A 130 -2.06 -4.31 -7.02
N SER A 131 -2.95 -5.21 -6.62
CA SER A 131 -3.37 -6.33 -7.49
C SER A 131 -4.85 -6.65 -7.26
N ALA A 132 -5.56 -6.89 -8.36
CA ALA A 132 -6.93 -7.40 -8.31
C ALA A 132 -6.94 -8.82 -7.73
N ARG A 133 -8.04 -9.17 -7.05
CA ARG A 133 -8.28 -10.53 -6.54
C ARG A 133 -9.18 -11.33 -7.48
#